data_AF-A0A165HZC5-F1
#
_entry.id   AF-A0A165HZC5-F1
#
_cell.length_a   1.000
_cell.length_b   1.000
_cell.length_c   1.000
_cell.angle_alpha   90.00
_cell.angle_beta   90.00
_cell.angle_gamma   90.00
#
_symmetry.space_group_name_H-M   'P 1'
#
loop_
_entity.id
_entity.type
_entity.pdbx_description
1 polymer ?
#
loop_
_entity_poly.entity_id
_entity_poly.type
_entity_poly.pdbx_seq_one_letter_code
_entity_poly.pdbx_strand_id
1 'polypeptide(L)'
;MRSAYTCQRCLAHLRPLSRSTPTPISPIRQFGQRCISTQPKQHSRNCAPASKTHLQSLNSTQSTKRASSTFPQRGQTAANEPVEIPSPRGLEREPIPALSGRPLLKPGNLFHPFSKSPSPEIRQRAAFIKQHAHCPHPSHHQSRLPTDPEDPEAKKATGPETLPPAHVGFECPDCGIPVYCCEEHWADDYEAHLEVCDTLRQINEDDHDLRSGRFFPEFEYPGPQMEEALINMTNWDTFMYSRDFRAINDERSMRQATRLLTYPATIGSILHELSPYNLKKGGRLTVEGLKSLSALRYTLHPPRTGAGGDIKGLRPNPPPVRIFILGARAESSLPREVWAQLSHMFPRVSFHLIFIGPESMANREAEFPLPERTPSNPFGAIVEDRISHQLKITTFVEYYHTLHRAGLFYPYDPYFDCFMLFHPGLGHPASSAEWEETLPMLLETKVPILATGYTPWDMERDWKWVEEKVGGEVDLLMEPGENRFSSLRWDLNDLDPQDITCGNWGVWAFRGKRYETTMRNNEKGIS
;
A
#
# COMPACT_ATOMS: atom_id res chain seq x y z
N MET A 1 -18.25 -37.11 17.31
CA MET A 1 -19.43 -38.02 17.29
C MET A 1 -18.96 -39.47 17.49
N ARG A 2 -19.82 -40.41 17.88
CA ARG A 2 -19.45 -41.84 18.05
C ARG A 2 -19.91 -42.64 16.83
N SER A 3 -18.99 -43.38 16.20
CA SER A 3 -19.36 -44.42 15.22
C SER A 3 -19.68 -45.73 15.95
N ALA A 4 -20.65 -46.49 15.46
CA ALA A 4 -21.27 -47.61 16.18
C ALA A 4 -20.51 -48.96 16.07
N TYR A 5 -19.36 -49.00 15.37
CA TYR A 5 -18.77 -50.26 14.88
C TYR A 5 -17.32 -50.55 15.32
N THR A 6 -16.84 -49.96 16.43
CA THR A 6 -15.49 -50.24 16.97
C THR A 6 -15.50 -51.30 18.08
N CYS A 7 -14.75 -52.39 17.86
CA CYS A 7 -14.61 -53.49 18.81
C CYS A 7 -13.84 -53.09 20.08
N GLN A 8 -14.31 -53.52 21.25
CA GLN A 8 -13.70 -53.19 22.56
C GLN A 8 -12.24 -53.66 22.70
N ARG A 9 -11.82 -54.74 22.03
CA ARG A 9 -10.40 -55.17 22.03
C ARG A 9 -9.47 -54.17 21.33
N CYS A 10 -9.95 -53.47 20.30
CA CYS A 10 -9.16 -52.45 19.60
C CYS A 10 -9.02 -51.16 20.44
N LEU A 11 -10.05 -50.81 21.22
CA LEU A 11 -10.03 -49.66 22.13
C LEU A 11 -9.02 -49.80 23.28
N ALA A 12 -8.61 -51.02 23.65
CA ALA A 12 -7.64 -51.26 24.70
C ALA A 12 -6.20 -50.80 24.34
N HIS A 13 -5.85 -50.78 23.05
CA HIS A 13 -4.51 -50.42 22.58
C HIS A 13 -4.28 -48.92 22.31
N LEU A 14 -5.31 -48.08 22.49
CA LEU A 14 -5.28 -46.65 22.12
C LEU A 14 -5.36 -45.68 23.32
N ARG A 15 -4.80 -46.07 24.48
CA ARG A 15 -4.63 -45.17 25.64
C ARG A 15 -3.16 -44.79 25.83
N PRO A 16 -2.79 -43.50 25.69
CA PRO A 16 -1.46 -43.03 26.07
C PRO A 16 -1.30 -43.02 27.60
N LEU A 17 -0.08 -43.29 28.07
CA LEU A 17 0.30 -43.22 29.49
C LEU A 17 0.31 -41.78 30.00
N SER A 18 0.01 -41.56 31.28
CA SER A 18 -0.02 -40.22 31.89
C SER A 18 0.34 -40.23 33.38
N ARG A 19 1.32 -39.36 33.71
CA ARG A 19 1.69 -38.81 35.04
C ARG A 19 2.28 -39.73 36.12
N SER A 20 3.40 -39.27 36.69
CA SER A 20 3.79 -39.50 38.08
C SER A 20 4.58 -38.31 38.67
N THR A 21 3.95 -37.59 39.60
CA THR A 21 4.45 -36.61 40.58
C THR A 21 3.42 -36.62 41.74
N PRO A 22 3.67 -36.12 43.00
CA PRO A 22 4.58 -35.00 43.35
C PRO A 22 5.23 -35.00 44.79
N THR A 23 5.93 -33.90 45.12
CA THR A 23 6.24 -33.37 46.50
C THR A 23 7.41 -34.02 47.32
N PRO A 24 7.81 -33.51 48.53
CA PRO A 24 8.87 -32.48 48.61
C PRO A 24 9.88 -32.57 49.81
N ILE A 25 11.09 -32.00 49.70
CA ILE A 25 11.99 -31.70 50.84
C ILE A 25 12.68 -30.33 50.65
N SER A 26 13.07 -29.65 51.74
CA SER A 26 13.71 -28.31 51.74
C SER A 26 15.00 -28.29 52.62
N PRO A 27 15.63 -27.15 53.01
CA PRO A 27 16.98 -26.84 52.49
C PRO A 27 18.08 -26.68 53.55
N ILE A 28 19.35 -26.68 53.12
CA ILE A 28 20.53 -26.37 53.96
C ILE A 28 21.43 -25.31 53.28
N ARG A 29 22.12 -24.52 54.13
CA ARG A 29 23.08 -23.43 53.85
C ARG A 29 24.40 -23.99 53.24
N GLN A 30 25.42 -23.25 52.78
CA GLN A 30 25.80 -21.82 52.68
C GLN A 30 26.81 -21.72 51.48
N PHE A 31 27.63 -20.70 51.14
CA PHE A 31 28.06 -19.42 51.71
C PHE A 31 28.67 -18.58 50.55
N GLY A 32 28.60 -17.23 50.56
CA GLY A 32 29.36 -16.40 49.62
C GLY A 32 29.01 -14.90 49.66
N GLN A 33 29.99 -14.05 50.01
CA GLN A 33 29.88 -12.57 50.00
C GLN A 33 30.43 -12.03 48.66
N ARG A 34 30.19 -10.79 48.20
CA ARG A 34 30.10 -9.50 48.92
C ARG A 34 29.13 -8.51 48.26
N CYS A 35 28.69 -7.53 49.04
CA CYS A 35 28.02 -6.31 48.56
C CYS A 35 28.91 -5.08 48.78
N ILE A 36 28.71 -4.02 47.99
CA ILE A 36 28.99 -2.63 48.42
C ILE A 36 27.76 -1.78 48.06
N SER A 37 27.23 -1.05 49.01
CA SER A 37 26.17 -0.05 48.85
C SER A 37 26.40 1.07 49.86
N THR A 38 26.31 2.33 49.45
CA THR A 38 26.68 3.50 50.27
C THR A 38 25.63 4.61 50.23
N GLN A 39 24.73 4.53 51.20
CA GLN A 39 23.82 5.54 51.75
C GLN A 39 23.79 5.24 53.28
N PRO A 40 23.41 6.16 54.21
CA PRO A 40 22.56 7.33 53.99
C PRO A 40 23.00 8.61 54.75
N LYS A 41 22.16 9.64 54.74
CA LYS A 41 21.61 10.19 56.00
C LYS A 41 20.26 10.89 55.80
N GLN A 42 19.50 11.00 56.88
CA GLN A 42 18.09 11.42 56.92
C GLN A 42 17.95 12.82 57.53
N HIS A 43 16.81 13.47 57.31
CA HIS A 43 16.04 14.03 58.42
C HIS A 43 14.54 14.05 58.11
N SER A 44 13.71 13.93 59.14
CA SER A 44 12.25 13.87 59.08
C SER A 44 11.62 14.94 59.98
N ARG A 45 10.41 15.41 59.63
CA ARG A 45 9.31 15.68 60.57
C ARG A 45 7.96 15.74 59.85
N ASN A 46 6.88 15.69 60.63
CA ASN A 46 5.55 15.25 60.21
C ASN A 46 4.47 16.35 60.26
N CYS A 47 3.26 15.96 59.82
CA CYS A 47 1.93 16.47 60.19
C CYS A 47 1.31 17.61 59.36
N ALA A 48 0.07 17.37 58.94
CA ALA A 48 -0.95 18.38 58.61
C ALA A 48 -1.70 18.80 59.92
N PRO A 49 -2.61 19.81 59.91
CA PRO A 49 -3.92 19.66 59.28
C PRO A 49 -4.39 20.90 58.48
N ALA A 50 -5.65 20.88 58.01
CA ALA A 50 -6.23 21.89 57.12
C ALA A 50 -6.79 23.15 57.82
N SER A 51 -7.00 24.22 57.06
CA SER A 51 -7.89 25.36 57.39
C SER A 51 -8.35 26.11 56.13
N LYS A 52 -9.45 26.87 56.23
CA LYS A 52 -10.10 27.58 55.11
C LYS A 52 -10.05 29.11 55.29
N THR A 53 -9.55 29.83 54.28
CA THR A 53 -9.81 31.26 53.96
C THR A 53 -9.31 31.45 52.52
N HIS A 54 -10.07 31.85 51.50
CA HIS A 54 -11.04 32.94 51.33
C HIS A 54 -10.44 34.35 51.43
N LEU A 55 -9.93 34.86 50.29
CA LEU A 55 -9.84 36.28 49.96
C LEU A 55 -9.58 36.45 48.45
N GLN A 56 -10.60 36.84 47.69
CA GLN A 56 -10.44 37.33 46.30
C GLN A 56 -11.35 38.54 46.07
N SER A 57 -10.73 39.60 45.55
CA SER A 57 -11.27 40.93 45.26
C SER A 57 -10.14 41.67 44.51
N LEU A 58 -10.33 42.38 43.40
CA LEU A 58 -11.57 42.80 42.73
C LEU A 58 -11.39 42.85 41.20
N ASN A 59 -12.54 42.92 40.52
CA ASN A 59 -12.70 42.98 39.06
C ASN A 59 -11.91 44.08 38.36
N SER A 60 -11.65 43.89 37.06
CA SER A 60 -12.06 44.91 36.07
C SER A 60 -12.52 44.27 34.75
N THR A 61 -13.65 44.79 34.24
CA THR A 61 -14.06 45.00 32.82
C THR A 61 -13.50 44.10 31.68
N GLN A 62 -14.29 43.70 30.68
CA GLN A 62 -15.59 44.19 30.21
C GLN A 62 -16.36 43.11 29.40
N SER A 63 -17.66 43.31 29.15
CA SER A 63 -18.51 42.33 28.45
C SER A 63 -19.28 42.94 27.27
N THR A 64 -19.20 42.32 26.09
CA THR A 64 -20.23 42.40 25.05
C THR A 64 -20.34 41.12 24.20
N LYS A 65 -21.36 40.32 24.51
CA LYS A 65 -22.23 39.58 23.56
C LYS A 65 -21.58 38.82 22.37
N ARG A 66 -21.62 37.49 22.43
CA ARG A 66 -22.10 36.66 21.29
C ARG A 66 -22.90 35.46 21.81
N ALA A 67 -23.79 34.94 20.98
CA ALA A 67 -24.86 34.03 21.41
C ALA A 67 -24.41 32.56 21.49
N SER A 68 -24.98 31.83 22.44
CA SER A 68 -24.87 30.37 22.56
C SER A 68 -25.89 29.68 21.65
N SER A 69 -25.43 28.95 20.63
CA SER A 69 -26.27 28.07 19.80
C SER A 69 -25.80 26.62 19.96
N THR A 70 -26.49 25.86 20.80
CA THR A 70 -26.25 24.43 20.99
C THR A 70 -26.67 23.65 19.73
N PHE A 71 -25.72 23.02 19.05
CA PHE A 71 -25.98 22.04 18.00
C PHE A 71 -25.37 20.69 18.38
N PRO A 72 -26.09 19.56 18.20
CA PRO A 72 -25.60 18.25 18.59
C PRO A 72 -24.51 17.74 17.64
N GLN A 73 -23.54 17.01 18.17
CA GLN A 73 -22.61 16.23 17.36
C GLN A 73 -23.39 15.12 16.63
N ARG A 74 -23.68 15.35 15.35
CA ARG A 74 -24.17 14.30 14.44
C ARG A 74 -22.94 13.69 13.75
N GLY A 75 -22.44 12.58 14.28
CA GLY A 75 -21.37 11.83 13.64
C GLY A 75 -21.76 11.45 12.21
N GLN A 76 -20.96 11.87 11.24
CA GLN A 76 -21.17 11.55 9.83
C GLN A 76 -20.48 10.22 9.53
N THR A 77 -21.20 9.12 9.69
CA THR A 77 -20.86 7.89 8.96
C THR A 77 -21.12 8.16 7.48
N ALA A 78 -20.07 8.44 6.71
CA ALA A 78 -20.19 8.54 5.26
C ALA A 78 -20.68 7.19 4.72
N ALA A 79 -21.75 7.23 3.91
CA ALA A 79 -22.14 6.06 3.14
C ALA A 79 -21.26 6.02 1.88
N ASN A 80 -20.69 4.86 1.57
CA ASN A 80 -19.97 4.66 0.31
C ASN A 80 -20.99 4.63 -0.84
N GLU A 81 -21.17 5.74 -1.53
CA GLU A 81 -21.86 5.75 -2.83
C GLU A 81 -20.88 5.25 -3.91
N PRO A 82 -21.31 4.32 -4.80
CA PRO A 82 -20.46 3.80 -5.87
C PRO A 82 -20.30 4.80 -7.02
N VAL A 83 -19.19 4.70 -7.76
CA VAL A 83 -18.83 5.61 -8.86
C VAL A 83 -19.83 5.50 -10.01
N GLU A 84 -20.41 6.64 -10.43
CA GLU A 84 -21.31 6.68 -11.60
C GLU A 84 -20.54 6.67 -12.92
N ILE A 85 -20.57 5.54 -13.63
CA ILE A 85 -20.11 5.46 -15.03
C ILE A 85 -21.17 6.14 -15.93
N PRO A 86 -20.80 7.10 -16.81
CA PRO A 86 -21.72 7.72 -17.75
C PRO A 86 -22.35 6.71 -18.73
N SER A 87 -23.66 6.80 -18.93
CA SER A 87 -24.40 5.94 -19.88
C SER A 87 -24.79 6.73 -21.15
N PRO A 88 -24.75 6.12 -22.35
CA PRO A 88 -25.10 6.82 -23.59
C PRO A 88 -26.57 7.25 -23.61
N ARG A 89 -26.86 8.39 -24.25
CA ARG A 89 -28.19 9.01 -24.26
C ARG A 89 -29.22 8.12 -24.97
N GLY A 90 -30.29 7.76 -24.25
CA GLY A 90 -31.45 7.05 -24.82
C GLY A 90 -32.14 6.06 -23.87
N LEU A 91 -31.49 5.70 -22.76
CA LEU A 91 -32.06 4.86 -21.72
C LEU A 91 -32.08 5.62 -20.39
N GLU A 92 -33.28 5.90 -19.88
CA GLU A 92 -33.45 6.48 -18.55
C GLU A 92 -33.15 5.40 -17.49
N ARG A 93 -32.29 5.71 -16.50
CA ARG A 93 -32.13 4.84 -15.32
C ARG A 93 -33.39 4.96 -14.47
N GLU A 94 -34.09 3.87 -14.23
CA GLU A 94 -34.96 3.83 -13.04
C GLU A 94 -34.09 4.02 -11.79
N PRO A 95 -34.50 4.85 -10.82
CA PRO A 95 -33.71 5.11 -9.63
C PRO A 95 -33.56 3.83 -8.81
N ILE A 96 -32.33 3.49 -8.43
CA ILE A 96 -32.02 2.32 -7.60
C ILE A 96 -32.87 2.40 -6.32
N PRO A 97 -33.76 1.42 -6.03
CA PRO A 97 -34.53 1.43 -4.80
C PRO A 97 -33.56 1.39 -3.61
N ALA A 98 -33.61 2.41 -2.77
CA ALA A 98 -32.69 2.58 -1.65
C ALA A 98 -32.58 1.27 -0.84
N LEU A 99 -31.38 0.68 -0.83
CA LEU A 99 -31.17 -0.68 -0.36
C LEU A 99 -31.62 -0.82 1.10
N SER A 100 -32.77 -1.47 1.28
CA SER A 100 -33.27 -1.85 2.60
C SER A 100 -32.20 -2.67 3.30
N GLY A 101 -31.68 -2.18 4.44
CA GLY A 101 -30.43 -2.58 5.10
C GLY A 101 -30.30 -4.06 5.51
N ARG A 102 -30.27 -4.94 4.51
CA ARG A 102 -29.98 -6.36 4.55
C ARG A 102 -28.86 -6.58 3.53
N PRO A 103 -27.77 -7.26 3.88
CA PRO A 103 -26.70 -7.51 2.92
C PRO A 103 -27.23 -8.38 1.77
N LEU A 104 -26.83 -8.03 0.55
CA LEU A 104 -27.16 -8.73 -0.70
C LEU A 104 -26.68 -10.20 -0.65
N LEU A 105 -25.54 -10.44 0.01
CA LEU A 105 -24.93 -11.75 0.19
C LEU A 105 -24.59 -12.02 1.65
N LYS A 106 -24.43 -13.31 1.99
CA LYS A 106 -24.00 -13.75 3.32
C LYS A 106 -22.56 -14.28 3.26
N PRO A 107 -21.74 -14.16 4.32
CA PRO A 107 -20.33 -14.57 4.30
C PRO A 107 -20.05 -16.04 3.92
N GLY A 108 -21.04 -16.93 4.06
CA GLY A 108 -20.98 -18.33 3.63
C GLY A 108 -21.65 -18.63 2.28
N ASN A 109 -21.93 -17.62 1.46
CA ASN A 109 -22.55 -17.75 0.13
C ASN A 109 -22.06 -16.63 -0.81
N LEU A 110 -20.74 -16.46 -0.91
CA LEU A 110 -20.09 -15.43 -1.73
C LEU A 110 -19.68 -15.94 -3.12
N PHE A 111 -19.44 -17.24 -3.29
CA PHE A 111 -19.10 -17.81 -4.59
C PHE A 111 -20.33 -17.90 -5.51
N HIS A 112 -20.30 -17.20 -6.65
CA HIS A 112 -21.27 -17.34 -7.74
C HIS A 112 -20.56 -17.26 -9.10
N PRO A 113 -20.97 -18.01 -10.13
CA PRO A 113 -20.47 -17.81 -11.49
C PRO A 113 -20.79 -16.39 -11.98
N PHE A 114 -19.84 -15.74 -12.63
CA PHE A 114 -19.87 -14.31 -12.94
C PHE A 114 -21.13 -13.88 -13.74
N SER A 115 -21.52 -14.62 -14.79
CA SER A 115 -22.76 -14.35 -15.54
C SER A 115 -24.05 -14.53 -14.72
N LYS A 116 -24.00 -15.32 -13.63
CA LYS A 116 -25.15 -15.66 -12.76
C LYS A 116 -25.11 -14.94 -11.41
N SER A 117 -24.11 -14.09 -11.17
CA SER A 117 -23.97 -13.30 -9.94
C SER A 117 -25.24 -12.51 -9.63
N PRO A 118 -25.66 -12.39 -8.36
CA PRO A 118 -26.76 -11.50 -7.99
C PRO A 118 -26.40 -10.01 -8.18
N SER A 119 -25.12 -9.64 -8.14
CA SER A 119 -24.70 -8.25 -8.38
C SER A 119 -24.79 -7.88 -9.88
N PRO A 120 -25.42 -6.74 -10.25
CA PRO A 120 -25.45 -6.30 -11.64
C PRO A 120 -24.06 -5.94 -12.18
N GLU A 121 -23.18 -5.39 -11.34
CA GLU A 121 -21.82 -5.00 -11.73
C GLU A 121 -20.98 -6.22 -12.13
N ILE A 122 -21.06 -7.32 -11.38
CA ILE A 122 -20.31 -8.54 -11.71
C ILE A 122 -20.84 -9.16 -13.00
N ARG A 123 -22.16 -9.11 -13.27
CA ARG A 123 -22.72 -9.54 -14.56
C ARG A 123 -22.29 -8.64 -15.73
N GLN A 124 -22.11 -7.34 -15.50
CA GLN A 124 -21.56 -6.41 -16.49
C GLN A 124 -20.07 -6.69 -16.74
N ARG A 125 -19.28 -6.91 -15.69
CA ARG A 125 -17.87 -7.35 -15.77
C ARG A 125 -17.75 -8.67 -16.56
N ALA A 126 -18.61 -9.65 -16.26
CA ALA A 126 -18.71 -10.91 -16.99
C ALA A 126 -18.97 -10.72 -18.49
N ALA A 127 -19.91 -9.83 -18.84
CA ALA A 127 -20.24 -9.53 -20.23
C ALA A 127 -19.10 -8.78 -20.95
N PHE A 128 -18.40 -7.87 -20.26
CA PHE A 128 -17.23 -7.19 -20.79
C PHE A 128 -16.09 -8.17 -21.07
N ILE A 129 -15.74 -9.03 -20.10
CA ILE A 129 -14.71 -10.07 -20.27
C ILE A 129 -15.05 -10.95 -21.48
N LYS A 130 -16.28 -11.44 -21.60
CA LYS A 130 -16.76 -12.26 -22.74
C LYS A 130 -16.83 -11.55 -24.09
N GLN A 131 -16.59 -10.23 -24.13
CA GLN A 131 -16.54 -9.43 -25.37
C GLN A 131 -15.12 -9.03 -25.77
N HIS A 132 -14.16 -9.01 -24.84
CA HIS A 132 -12.83 -8.47 -25.07
C HIS A 132 -11.72 -9.50 -24.86
N ALA A 133 -11.84 -10.37 -23.85
CA ALA A 133 -10.83 -11.37 -23.57
C ALA A 133 -10.86 -12.53 -24.58
N HIS A 134 -9.69 -13.03 -24.93
CA HIS A 134 -9.50 -14.15 -25.86
C HIS A 134 -9.21 -15.46 -25.13
N CYS A 135 -9.59 -16.57 -25.75
CA CYS A 135 -9.28 -17.91 -25.24
C CYS A 135 -7.75 -18.13 -25.25
N PRO A 136 -7.14 -18.58 -24.14
CA PRO A 136 -5.69 -18.77 -24.02
C PRO A 136 -5.19 -20.06 -24.70
N HIS A 137 -6.09 -20.99 -25.02
CA HIS A 137 -5.77 -22.33 -25.54
C HIS A 137 -4.83 -22.31 -26.77
N PRO A 138 -3.77 -23.15 -26.82
CA PRO A 138 -2.75 -23.14 -27.88
C PRO A 138 -3.23 -23.37 -29.32
N SER A 139 -4.47 -23.86 -29.52
CA SER A 139 -5.06 -24.05 -30.86
C SER A 139 -5.39 -22.74 -31.57
N HIS A 140 -5.51 -21.62 -30.86
CA HIS A 140 -5.81 -20.31 -31.43
C HIS A 140 -4.53 -19.57 -31.84
N HIS A 141 -4.60 -18.75 -32.89
CA HIS A 141 -3.48 -17.86 -33.21
C HIS A 141 -3.25 -16.80 -32.12
N GLN A 142 -1.98 -16.41 -31.96
CA GLN A 142 -1.53 -15.39 -31.03
C GLN A 142 -2.20 -14.03 -31.33
N SER A 143 -2.87 -13.45 -30.33
CA SER A 143 -3.66 -12.21 -30.44
C SER A 143 -2.84 -10.95 -30.15
N ARG A 144 -1.84 -11.06 -29.28
CA ARG A 144 -0.89 -10.01 -28.88
C ARG A 144 0.50 -10.62 -28.74
N LEU A 145 1.55 -9.81 -28.82
CA LEU A 145 2.89 -10.28 -28.47
C LEU A 145 2.90 -10.67 -26.97
N PRO A 146 3.60 -11.76 -26.59
CA PRO A 146 3.75 -12.14 -25.20
C PRO A 146 4.68 -11.16 -24.48
N THR A 147 4.32 -10.79 -23.26
CA THR A 147 5.05 -9.80 -22.46
C THR A 147 6.19 -10.45 -21.67
N ASP A 148 5.96 -11.65 -21.14
CA ASP A 148 6.90 -12.44 -20.33
C ASP A 148 6.88 -13.93 -20.78
N PRO A 149 7.85 -14.78 -20.39
CA PRO A 149 7.95 -16.16 -20.92
C PRO A 149 6.82 -17.12 -20.53
N GLU A 150 6.17 -16.87 -19.37
CA GLU A 150 5.09 -17.71 -18.82
C GLU A 150 3.70 -17.30 -19.34
N ASP A 151 3.63 -16.23 -20.13
CA ASP A 151 2.41 -15.65 -20.70
C ASP A 151 1.63 -16.68 -21.55
N PRO A 152 0.31 -16.85 -21.38
CA PRO A 152 -0.47 -17.80 -22.18
C PRO A 152 -0.40 -17.51 -23.68
N GLU A 153 -0.19 -16.26 -24.11
CA GLU A 153 0.02 -15.92 -25.53
C GLU A 153 1.35 -16.45 -26.09
N ALA A 154 2.35 -16.75 -25.23
CA ALA A 154 3.60 -17.39 -25.65
C ALA A 154 3.43 -18.88 -25.98
N LYS A 155 2.38 -19.53 -25.45
CA LYS A 155 2.06 -20.95 -25.69
C LYS A 155 1.33 -21.16 -27.03
N LYS A 156 0.82 -20.10 -27.65
CA LYS A 156 0.07 -20.13 -28.92
C LYS A 156 1.01 -20.20 -30.13
N ALA A 157 0.68 -21.07 -31.09
CA ALA A 157 1.48 -21.22 -32.29
C ALA A 157 1.23 -20.09 -33.31
N THR A 158 2.27 -19.66 -34.00
CA THR A 158 2.22 -18.71 -35.13
C THR A 158 2.10 -19.42 -36.49
N GLY A 159 1.59 -20.65 -36.49
CA GLY A 159 1.47 -21.51 -37.68
C GLY A 159 0.15 -21.34 -38.45
N PRO A 160 0.12 -21.65 -39.76
CA PRO A 160 -1.06 -21.47 -40.62
C PRO A 160 -2.20 -22.47 -40.36
N GLU A 161 -2.01 -23.45 -39.49
CA GLU A 161 -3.00 -24.48 -39.12
C GLU A 161 -3.77 -24.13 -37.83
N THR A 162 -3.54 -22.95 -37.25
CA THR A 162 -4.24 -22.48 -36.03
C THR A 162 -5.62 -21.89 -36.30
N LEU A 163 -6.52 -22.04 -35.33
CA LEU A 163 -7.85 -21.45 -35.34
C LEU A 163 -7.79 -19.92 -35.17
N PRO A 164 -8.77 -19.16 -35.69
CA PRO A 164 -8.94 -17.76 -35.30
C PRO A 164 -9.21 -17.65 -33.79
N PRO A 165 -8.78 -16.57 -33.11
CA PRO A 165 -8.94 -16.38 -31.67
C PRO A 165 -10.42 -16.23 -31.34
N ALA A 166 -10.94 -17.16 -30.56
CA ALA A 166 -12.29 -17.05 -30.00
C ALA A 166 -12.25 -16.18 -28.74
N HIS A 167 -13.35 -15.48 -28.45
CA HIS A 167 -13.53 -14.84 -27.14
C HIS A 167 -13.88 -15.87 -26.07
N VAL A 168 -13.59 -15.57 -24.80
CA VAL A 168 -13.99 -16.42 -23.68
C VAL A 168 -15.52 -16.44 -23.52
N GLY A 169 -16.07 -17.57 -23.09
CA GLY A 169 -17.52 -17.79 -23.02
C GLY A 169 -17.92 -18.85 -22.00
N PHE A 170 -17.11 -19.92 -21.89
CA PHE A 170 -17.21 -20.95 -20.87
C PHE A 170 -16.71 -20.44 -19.52
N GLU A 171 -17.52 -20.60 -18.48
CA GLU A 171 -17.18 -20.29 -17.08
C GLU A 171 -16.77 -21.57 -16.37
N CYS A 172 -15.55 -21.62 -15.84
CA CYS A 172 -15.09 -22.77 -15.07
C CYS A 172 -16.00 -22.99 -13.84
N PRO A 173 -16.43 -24.23 -13.53
CA PRO A 173 -17.35 -24.50 -12.42
C PRO A 173 -16.77 -24.17 -11.04
N ASP A 174 -15.44 -24.27 -10.87
CA ASP A 174 -14.78 -24.17 -9.56
C ASP A 174 -14.29 -22.77 -9.20
N CYS A 175 -13.94 -21.93 -10.19
CA CYS A 175 -13.60 -20.51 -9.99
C CYS A 175 -14.69 -19.53 -10.45
N GLY A 176 -15.65 -19.97 -11.27
CA GLY A 176 -16.82 -19.19 -11.68
C GLY A 176 -16.54 -18.03 -12.64
N ILE A 177 -15.31 -17.88 -13.14
CA ILE A 177 -14.88 -16.82 -14.06
C ILE A 177 -14.84 -17.38 -15.50
N PRO A 178 -15.22 -16.59 -16.53
CA PRO A 178 -15.05 -16.99 -17.92
C PRO A 178 -13.57 -16.94 -18.35
N VAL A 179 -13.04 -18.09 -18.77
CA VAL A 179 -11.60 -18.28 -19.06
C VAL A 179 -11.31 -18.93 -20.42
N TYR A 180 -12.23 -19.73 -20.98
CA TYR A 180 -12.05 -20.40 -22.28
C TYR A 180 -13.28 -20.15 -23.18
N CYS A 181 -13.15 -20.36 -24.49
CA CYS A 181 -14.30 -20.21 -25.40
C CYS A 181 -15.32 -21.35 -25.28
N CYS A 182 -14.87 -22.58 -24.98
CA CYS A 182 -15.69 -23.78 -24.88
C CYS A 182 -15.19 -24.69 -23.74
N GLU A 183 -16.00 -25.70 -23.40
CA GLU A 183 -15.69 -26.73 -22.39
C GLU A 183 -14.53 -27.64 -22.83
N GLU A 184 -14.41 -27.92 -24.13
CA GLU A 184 -13.37 -28.77 -24.71
C GLU A 184 -11.96 -28.16 -24.49
N HIS A 185 -11.75 -26.91 -24.92
CA HIS A 185 -10.47 -26.21 -24.68
C HIS A 185 -10.15 -25.98 -23.19
N TRP A 186 -11.16 -25.93 -22.30
CA TRP A 186 -10.95 -25.89 -20.85
C TRP A 186 -10.53 -27.25 -20.28
N ALA A 187 -11.04 -28.35 -20.83
CA ALA A 187 -10.67 -29.71 -20.45
C ALA A 187 -9.27 -30.09 -20.96
N ASP A 188 -8.90 -29.65 -22.17
CA ASP A 188 -7.60 -29.90 -22.79
C ASP A 188 -6.45 -29.15 -22.06
N ASP A 189 -6.69 -27.90 -21.63
CA ASP A 189 -5.72 -27.05 -20.90
C ASP A 189 -6.00 -27.00 -19.38
N TYR A 190 -6.73 -27.99 -18.87
CA TYR A 190 -7.17 -28.06 -17.47
C TYR A 190 -6.01 -28.05 -16.47
N GLU A 191 -4.88 -28.67 -16.81
CA GLU A 191 -3.69 -28.71 -15.94
C GLU A 191 -3.09 -27.31 -15.72
N ALA A 192 -3.02 -26.47 -16.76
CA ALA A 192 -2.59 -25.08 -16.61
C ALA A 192 -3.65 -24.22 -15.91
N HIS A 193 -4.93 -24.47 -16.16
CA HIS A 193 -6.00 -23.77 -15.45
C HIS A 193 -5.96 -24.01 -13.94
N LEU A 194 -5.63 -25.23 -13.50
CA LEU A 194 -5.54 -25.59 -12.08
C LEU A 194 -4.53 -24.73 -11.30
N GLU A 195 -3.44 -24.29 -11.94
CA GLU A 195 -2.40 -23.46 -11.30
C GLU A 195 -2.95 -22.10 -10.84
N VAL A 196 -3.96 -21.56 -11.54
CA VAL A 196 -4.59 -20.26 -11.24
C VAL A 196 -6.01 -20.37 -10.67
N CYS A 197 -6.68 -21.53 -10.80
CA CYS A 197 -8.11 -21.71 -10.48
C CYS A 197 -8.47 -21.32 -9.03
N ASP A 198 -7.67 -21.72 -8.04
CA ASP A 198 -7.90 -21.35 -6.63
C ASP A 198 -7.71 -19.85 -6.36
N THR A 199 -6.84 -19.17 -7.12
CA THR A 199 -6.66 -17.71 -7.03
C THR A 199 -7.81 -16.98 -7.71
N LEU A 200 -8.23 -17.42 -8.89
CA LEU A 200 -9.42 -16.93 -9.59
C LEU A 200 -10.68 -17.08 -8.74
N ARG A 201 -10.81 -18.20 -8.01
CA ARG A 201 -11.88 -18.43 -7.04
C ARG A 201 -11.83 -17.44 -5.87
N GLN A 202 -10.65 -17.18 -5.31
CA GLN A 202 -10.48 -16.18 -4.25
C GLN A 202 -10.85 -14.77 -4.74
N ILE A 203 -10.46 -14.39 -5.96
CA ILE A 203 -10.88 -13.12 -6.56
C ILE A 203 -12.40 -13.07 -6.69
N ASN A 204 -13.04 -14.14 -7.18
CA ASN A 204 -14.50 -14.23 -7.28
C ASN A 204 -15.19 -14.02 -5.91
N GLU A 205 -14.74 -14.74 -4.87
CA GLU A 205 -15.30 -14.61 -3.51
C GLU A 205 -15.06 -13.21 -2.91
N ASP A 206 -13.90 -12.59 -3.14
CA ASP A 206 -13.55 -11.24 -2.65
C ASP A 206 -14.29 -10.11 -3.41
N ASP A 207 -14.55 -10.28 -4.71
CA ASP A 207 -15.34 -9.35 -5.54
C ASP A 207 -16.84 -9.38 -5.17
N HIS A 208 -17.35 -10.56 -4.79
CA HIS A 208 -18.69 -10.72 -4.23
C HIS A 208 -18.78 -10.24 -2.78
N ASP A 209 -17.71 -10.38 -1.99
CA ASP A 209 -17.64 -9.85 -0.63
C ASP A 209 -17.79 -8.33 -0.61
N LEU A 210 -17.03 -7.60 -1.42
CA LEU A 210 -17.17 -6.13 -1.57
C LEU A 210 -18.61 -5.72 -1.91
N ARG A 211 -19.25 -6.45 -2.83
CA ARG A 211 -20.60 -6.16 -3.32
C ARG A 211 -21.71 -6.81 -2.48
N SER A 212 -21.36 -7.43 -1.34
CA SER A 212 -22.34 -8.02 -0.42
C SER A 212 -23.15 -6.98 0.35
N GLY A 213 -22.70 -5.72 0.42
CA GLY A 213 -23.31 -4.69 1.25
C GLY A 213 -23.18 -4.95 2.76
N ARG A 214 -22.20 -5.76 3.18
CA ARG A 214 -21.84 -5.88 4.61
C ARG A 214 -21.14 -4.62 5.12
N PHE A 215 -21.04 -4.49 6.43
CA PHE A 215 -20.10 -3.55 7.04
C PHE A 215 -18.67 -4.10 6.97
N PHE A 216 -17.70 -3.21 6.75
CA PHE A 216 -16.28 -3.54 6.60
C PHE A 216 -15.45 -3.01 7.78
N PRO A 217 -15.43 -3.71 8.93
CA PRO A 217 -14.59 -3.33 10.07
C PRO A 217 -13.08 -3.32 9.74
N GLU A 218 -12.66 -3.97 8.65
CA GLU A 218 -11.28 -3.90 8.14
C GLU A 218 -10.89 -2.53 7.53
N PHE A 219 -11.85 -1.63 7.32
CA PHE A 219 -11.60 -0.24 6.91
C PHE A 219 -11.69 0.75 8.09
N GLU A 220 -11.85 0.28 9.33
CA GLU A 220 -11.74 1.11 10.54
C GLU A 220 -10.26 1.31 10.91
N TYR A 221 -9.66 2.42 10.47
CA TYR A 221 -8.22 2.64 10.64
C TYR A 221 -7.82 3.28 11.99
N PRO A 222 -6.71 2.86 12.60
CA PRO A 222 -6.24 3.43 13.87
C PRO A 222 -5.66 4.83 13.70
N GLY A 223 -5.81 5.67 14.73
CA GLY A 223 -5.30 7.04 14.76
C GLY A 223 -3.80 7.14 15.09
N PRO A 224 -3.34 8.35 15.47
CA PRO A 224 -2.02 8.53 16.09
C PRO A 224 -1.88 7.71 17.36
N GLN A 225 -0.72 7.08 17.55
CA GLN A 225 -0.38 6.33 18.76
C GLN A 225 0.53 7.15 19.70
N MET A 226 0.73 6.63 20.92
CA MET A 226 1.77 7.13 21.82
C MET A 226 3.17 6.97 21.20
N GLU A 227 4.02 7.97 21.38
CA GLU A 227 5.34 8.07 20.72
C GLU A 227 6.33 6.97 21.17
N GLU A 228 6.11 6.36 22.33
CA GLU A 228 6.86 5.21 22.84
C GLU A 228 6.41 3.85 22.27
N ALA A 229 5.32 3.78 21.51
CA ALA A 229 4.86 2.53 20.89
C ALA A 229 5.71 2.20 19.65
N LEU A 230 6.59 1.20 19.77
CA LEU A 230 7.44 0.76 18.67
C LEU A 230 6.64 -0.05 17.63
N ILE A 231 6.63 0.42 16.39
CA ILE A 231 5.99 -0.24 15.25
C ILE A 231 6.87 -1.39 14.76
N ASN A 232 6.32 -2.60 14.70
CA ASN A 232 7.02 -3.77 14.19
C ASN A 232 6.71 -3.95 12.69
N MET A 233 7.72 -3.82 11.83
CA MET A 233 7.56 -3.91 10.37
C MET A 233 8.05 -5.24 9.78
N THR A 234 7.97 -6.34 10.56
CA THR A 234 8.44 -7.67 10.11
C THR A 234 7.49 -8.31 9.10
N ASN A 235 6.18 -8.21 9.35
CA ASN A 235 5.11 -8.72 8.47
C ASN A 235 3.79 -7.96 8.75
N TRP A 236 2.74 -8.24 7.96
CA TRP A 236 1.42 -7.64 8.14
C TRP A 236 0.83 -7.82 9.54
N ASP A 237 0.85 -9.02 10.12
CA ASP A 237 0.21 -9.30 11.42
C ASP A 237 0.86 -8.49 12.56
N THR A 238 2.19 -8.48 12.61
CA THR A 238 2.94 -7.74 13.65
C THR A 238 2.86 -6.23 13.45
N PHE A 239 2.79 -5.77 12.21
CA PHE A 239 2.51 -4.37 11.89
C PHE A 239 1.13 -3.96 12.40
N MET A 240 0.08 -4.69 12.03
CA MET A 240 -1.29 -4.36 12.42
C MET A 240 -1.51 -4.44 13.93
N TYR A 241 -0.96 -5.46 14.60
CA TYR A 241 -0.95 -5.56 16.05
C TYR A 241 -0.23 -4.38 16.71
N SER A 242 0.98 -4.03 16.25
CA SER A 242 1.75 -2.92 16.83
C SER A 242 1.14 -1.53 16.56
N ARG A 243 0.40 -1.37 15.45
CA ARG A 243 -0.35 -0.15 15.09
C ARG A 243 -1.75 -0.05 15.71
N ASP A 244 -2.15 -1.00 16.57
CA ASP A 244 -3.47 -1.05 17.22
C ASP A 244 -4.65 -1.10 16.23
N PHE A 245 -4.45 -1.80 15.10
CA PHE A 245 -5.57 -2.17 14.23
C PHE A 245 -6.48 -3.18 14.93
N ARG A 246 -7.78 -3.12 14.61
CA ARG A 246 -8.75 -4.12 15.00
C ARG A 246 -8.30 -5.51 14.55
N ALA A 247 -8.27 -6.47 15.48
CA ALA A 247 -7.76 -7.82 15.21
C ALA A 247 -8.58 -8.54 14.11
N ILE A 248 -7.94 -8.77 12.96
CA ILE A 248 -8.47 -9.54 11.84
C ILE A 248 -8.01 -11.00 12.01
N ASN A 249 -8.96 -11.94 11.96
CA ASN A 249 -8.68 -13.39 12.01
C ASN A 249 -9.03 -14.09 10.68
N ASP A 250 -9.83 -13.45 9.83
CA ASP A 250 -10.30 -14.00 8.56
C ASP A 250 -9.39 -13.52 7.42
N GLU A 251 -8.74 -14.46 6.71
CA GLU A 251 -7.81 -14.16 5.60
C GLU A 251 -8.42 -13.23 4.55
N ARG A 252 -9.70 -13.40 4.22
CA ARG A 252 -10.44 -12.53 3.29
C ARG A 252 -10.47 -11.06 3.74
N SER A 253 -10.78 -10.80 5.01
CA SER A 253 -10.69 -9.43 5.55
C SER A 253 -9.26 -8.91 5.56
N MET A 254 -8.28 -9.79 5.71
CA MET A 254 -6.86 -9.44 5.60
C MET A 254 -6.48 -9.02 4.17
N ARG A 255 -7.00 -9.73 3.15
CA ARG A 255 -6.88 -9.37 1.73
C ARG A 255 -7.50 -8.00 1.44
N GLN A 256 -8.73 -7.73 1.91
CA GLN A 256 -9.36 -6.43 1.72
C GLN A 256 -8.60 -5.28 2.40
N ALA A 257 -8.12 -5.46 3.64
CA ALA A 257 -7.35 -4.44 4.36
C ALA A 257 -6.02 -4.10 3.66
N THR A 258 -5.25 -5.14 3.27
CA THR A 258 -3.92 -4.97 2.67
C THR A 258 -3.97 -4.34 1.28
N ARG A 259 -5.03 -4.56 0.49
CA ARG A 259 -5.25 -3.93 -0.83
C ARG A 259 -5.12 -2.40 -0.78
N LEU A 260 -5.62 -1.75 0.27
CA LEU A 260 -5.57 -0.29 0.42
C LEU A 260 -4.31 0.14 1.20
N LEU A 261 -3.97 -0.59 2.26
CA LEU A 261 -2.86 -0.22 3.15
C LEU A 261 -1.47 -0.45 2.53
N THR A 262 -1.34 -1.29 1.49
CA THR A 262 -0.06 -1.58 0.84
C THR A 262 0.69 -0.32 0.37
N TYR A 263 -0.02 0.68 -0.15
CA TYR A 263 0.60 1.90 -0.69
C TYR A 263 1.35 2.73 0.40
N PRO A 264 0.70 3.19 1.50
CA PRO A 264 1.42 3.86 2.59
C PRO A 264 2.34 2.91 3.37
N ALA A 265 1.98 1.63 3.54
CA ALA A 265 2.81 0.68 4.30
C ALA A 265 4.12 0.34 3.57
N THR A 266 4.12 0.23 2.24
CA THR A 266 5.34 0.00 1.45
C THR A 266 6.31 1.17 1.63
N ILE A 267 5.85 2.42 1.44
CA ILE A 267 6.65 3.62 1.66
C ILE A 267 7.18 3.68 3.10
N GLY A 268 6.30 3.50 4.09
CA GLY A 268 6.68 3.49 5.51
C GLY A 268 7.74 2.43 5.82
N SER A 269 7.57 1.20 5.33
CA SER A 269 8.50 0.09 5.55
C SER A 269 9.90 0.33 5.00
N ILE A 270 10.07 1.21 3.99
CA ILE A 270 11.37 1.57 3.43
C ILE A 270 11.99 2.75 4.19
N LEU A 271 11.17 3.73 4.58
CA LEU A 271 11.61 4.99 5.17
C LEU A 271 11.69 5.00 6.71
N HIS A 272 11.12 4.01 7.39
CA HIS A 272 11.14 3.87 8.85
C HIS A 272 12.49 3.34 9.38
N GLU A 273 12.84 3.68 10.63
CA GLU A 273 14.12 3.25 11.24
C GLU A 273 14.16 1.75 11.51
N LEU A 274 13.03 1.16 11.90
CA LEU A 274 12.85 -0.30 12.10
C LEU A 274 12.46 -1.03 10.81
N SER A 275 12.90 -0.52 9.66
CA SER A 275 12.67 -1.13 8.34
C SER A 275 13.16 -2.59 8.28
N PRO A 276 12.40 -3.52 7.67
CA PRO A 276 12.91 -4.86 7.38
C PRO A 276 14.06 -4.85 6.36
N TYR A 277 14.21 -3.79 5.55
CA TYR A 277 15.21 -3.67 4.49
C TYR A 277 16.54 -3.11 5.03
N ASN A 278 17.58 -3.93 4.92
CA ASN A 278 18.90 -3.72 5.54
C ASN A 278 20.00 -4.57 4.87
N LEU A 279 21.27 -4.39 5.26
CA LEU A 279 22.44 -5.06 4.65
C LEU A 279 22.62 -6.55 5.00
N LYS A 280 21.83 -7.12 5.92
CA LYS A 280 21.94 -8.54 6.26
C LYS A 280 21.32 -9.40 5.15
N LYS A 281 21.73 -10.66 5.06
CA LYS A 281 21.19 -11.64 4.10
C LYS A 281 19.65 -11.65 4.15
N GLY A 282 19.01 -11.36 3.01
CA GLY A 282 17.56 -11.26 2.86
C GLY A 282 16.96 -9.86 3.05
N GLY A 283 17.76 -8.84 3.38
CA GLY A 283 17.31 -7.46 3.54
C GLY A 283 17.40 -6.57 2.28
N ARG A 284 17.97 -7.07 1.18
CA ARG A 284 18.04 -6.49 -0.18
C ARG A 284 18.60 -5.06 -0.35
N LEU A 285 19.11 -4.43 0.72
CA LEU A 285 19.59 -3.04 0.68
C LEU A 285 21.08 -2.97 0.35
N THR A 286 21.46 -2.20 -0.68
CA THR A 286 22.86 -2.03 -1.08
C THR A 286 23.59 -1.04 -0.17
N VAL A 287 24.92 -0.91 -0.33
CA VAL A 287 25.73 0.08 0.39
C VAL A 287 25.32 1.52 0.04
N GLU A 288 24.99 1.81 -1.23
CA GLU A 288 24.46 3.12 -1.65
C GLU A 288 23.01 3.32 -1.18
N GLY A 289 22.23 2.24 -1.12
CA GLY A 289 20.91 2.21 -0.49
C GLY A 289 20.96 2.64 0.96
N LEU A 290 21.86 2.07 1.75
CA LEU A 290 22.04 2.46 3.15
C LEU A 290 22.48 3.92 3.28
N LYS A 291 23.45 4.40 2.48
CA LYS A 291 23.87 5.80 2.51
C LYS A 291 22.72 6.77 2.21
N SER A 292 21.87 6.42 1.24
CA SER A 292 20.74 7.25 0.81
C SER A 292 19.58 7.22 1.80
N LEU A 293 19.14 6.03 2.21
CA LEU A 293 18.00 5.88 3.12
C LEU A 293 18.34 6.24 4.56
N SER A 294 19.59 6.12 5.02
CA SER A 294 19.96 6.55 6.38
C SER A 294 19.83 8.07 6.58
N ALA A 295 20.02 8.86 5.51
CA ALA A 295 19.79 10.30 5.53
C ALA A 295 18.31 10.61 5.79
N LEU A 296 17.40 10.07 4.96
CA LEU A 296 15.96 10.20 5.13
C LEU A 296 15.47 9.63 6.47
N ARG A 297 15.92 8.43 6.86
CA ARG A 297 15.59 7.81 8.15
C ARG A 297 16.00 8.72 9.32
N TYR A 298 17.17 9.36 9.28
CA TYR A 298 17.58 10.32 10.32
C TYR A 298 16.67 11.55 10.37
N THR A 299 16.32 12.13 9.22
CA THR A 299 15.35 13.25 9.12
C THR A 299 13.97 12.88 9.66
N LEU A 300 13.51 11.66 9.38
CA LEU A 300 12.18 11.16 9.71
C LEU A 300 12.00 10.77 11.20
N HIS A 301 13.10 10.46 11.89
CA HIS A 301 13.09 10.12 13.31
C HIS A 301 13.96 11.11 14.11
N PRO A 302 13.67 12.42 14.05
CA PRO A 302 14.49 13.43 14.71
C PRO A 302 14.55 13.11 16.22
N PRO A 303 15.69 13.27 16.91
CA PRO A 303 15.78 12.97 18.34
C PRO A 303 14.81 13.86 19.12
N ARG A 304 14.28 13.36 20.25
CA ARG A 304 13.43 14.13 21.17
C ARG A 304 14.15 15.40 21.63
N THR A 305 13.86 16.52 20.96
CA THR A 305 14.37 17.84 21.35
C THR A 305 13.60 18.30 22.58
N GLY A 306 14.32 18.68 23.64
CA GLY A 306 13.74 19.24 24.87
C GLY A 306 13.21 20.67 24.69
N ALA A 307 12.41 20.91 23.64
CA ALA A 307 11.71 22.16 23.38
C ALA A 307 10.52 22.28 24.35
N GLY A 308 10.82 22.55 25.62
CA GLY A 308 9.80 22.96 26.58
C GLY A 308 9.12 24.26 26.15
N GLY A 309 7.94 24.56 26.71
CA GLY A 309 7.10 25.71 26.33
C GLY A 309 7.67 27.11 26.60
N ASP A 310 8.96 27.22 26.93
CA ASP A 310 9.68 28.49 27.04
C ASP A 310 10.07 29.01 25.66
N ILE A 311 9.83 30.30 25.42
CA ILE A 311 10.07 30.97 24.12
C ILE A 311 11.54 30.84 23.66
N LYS A 312 12.49 30.65 24.59
CA LYS A 312 13.92 30.44 24.31
C LYS A 312 14.25 29.03 23.79
N GLY A 313 13.33 28.08 23.89
CA GLY A 313 13.46 26.70 23.42
C GLY A 313 12.90 26.46 22.01
N LEU A 314 12.21 27.45 21.42
CA LEU A 314 11.59 27.37 20.11
C LEU A 314 12.65 27.19 19.00
N ARG A 315 12.83 25.95 18.55
CA ARG A 315 13.54 25.65 17.30
C ARG A 315 12.53 25.74 16.15
N PRO A 316 12.94 26.17 14.94
CA PRO A 316 12.12 25.99 13.75
C PRO A 316 11.76 24.52 13.59
N ASN A 317 10.50 24.23 13.26
CA ASN A 317 10.13 22.89 12.81
C ASN A 317 10.91 22.57 11.52
N PRO A 318 11.35 21.32 11.32
CA PRO A 318 11.94 20.91 10.04
C PRO A 318 10.92 21.11 8.90
N PRO A 319 11.38 21.34 7.65
CA PRO A 319 10.49 21.36 6.50
C PRO A 319 9.81 19.99 6.32
N PRO A 320 8.62 19.93 5.70
CA PRO A 320 7.93 18.67 5.46
C PRO A 320 8.74 17.79 4.50
N VAL A 321 8.74 16.49 4.75
CA VAL A 321 9.32 15.49 3.85
C VAL A 321 8.42 15.38 2.61
N ARG A 322 8.97 15.65 1.42
CA ARG A 322 8.23 15.61 0.15
C ARG A 322 8.34 14.22 -0.45
N ILE A 323 7.19 13.61 -0.76
CA ILE A 323 7.15 12.32 -1.47
C ILE A 323 6.44 12.55 -2.80
N PHE A 324 7.21 12.49 -3.88
CA PHE A 324 6.75 12.68 -5.25
C PHE A 324 6.27 11.33 -5.80
N ILE A 325 4.95 11.17 -5.91
CA ILE A 325 4.30 9.96 -6.40
C ILE A 325 4.00 10.16 -7.89
N LEU A 326 4.80 9.54 -8.76
CA LEU A 326 4.73 9.75 -10.22
C LEU A 326 4.02 8.59 -10.90
N GLY A 327 3.33 8.88 -12.02
CA GLY A 327 2.46 7.90 -12.67
C GLY A 327 1.22 7.58 -11.83
N ALA A 328 0.81 8.52 -10.97
CA ALA A 328 -0.28 8.34 -10.02
C ALA A 328 -1.61 8.10 -10.73
N ARG A 329 -2.24 6.97 -10.41
CA ARG A 329 -3.51 6.47 -10.94
C ARG A 329 -4.45 6.20 -9.77
N ALA A 330 -4.72 4.93 -9.46
CA ALA A 330 -5.59 4.53 -8.35
C ALA A 330 -5.11 5.03 -6.98
N GLU A 331 -3.81 5.27 -6.81
CA GLU A 331 -3.17 5.74 -5.58
C GLU A 331 -3.66 7.14 -5.17
N SER A 332 -3.99 7.97 -6.15
CA SER A 332 -4.59 9.29 -5.95
C SER A 332 -6.04 9.22 -5.45
N SER A 333 -6.76 8.13 -5.73
CA SER A 333 -8.15 7.90 -5.33
C SER A 333 -8.32 7.22 -3.97
N LEU A 334 -7.22 6.79 -3.33
CA LEU A 334 -7.28 6.14 -2.02
C LEU A 334 -7.89 7.08 -0.96
N PRO A 335 -8.72 6.57 -0.03
CA PRO A 335 -9.26 7.36 1.07
C PRO A 335 -8.15 8.05 1.87
N ARG A 336 -8.37 9.31 2.26
CA ARG A 336 -7.33 10.14 2.90
C ARG A 336 -6.90 9.59 4.27
N GLU A 337 -7.75 8.80 4.91
CA GLU A 337 -7.45 8.07 6.15
C GLU A 337 -6.42 6.94 5.96
N VAL A 338 -6.36 6.35 4.75
CA VAL A 338 -5.31 5.39 4.35
C VAL A 338 -3.98 6.12 4.26
N TRP A 339 -3.93 7.25 3.54
CA TRP A 339 -2.72 8.08 3.46
C TRP A 339 -2.31 8.69 4.81
N ALA A 340 -3.27 8.98 5.70
CA ALA A 340 -2.99 9.43 7.07
C ALA A 340 -2.20 8.39 7.88
N GLN A 341 -2.34 7.08 7.61
CA GLN A 341 -1.52 6.05 8.24
C GLN A 341 -0.03 6.23 8.00
N LEU A 342 0.37 6.83 6.87
CA LEU A 342 1.76 7.20 6.64
C LEU A 342 2.23 8.23 7.68
N SER A 343 1.46 9.30 7.91
CA SER A 343 1.79 10.29 8.95
C SER A 343 1.76 9.69 10.37
N HIS A 344 0.85 8.75 10.66
CA HIS A 344 0.78 8.08 11.96
C HIS A 344 1.99 7.19 12.28
N MET A 345 2.79 6.79 11.27
CA MET A 345 4.05 6.06 11.48
C MET A 345 5.24 6.97 11.86
N PHE A 346 5.12 8.30 11.69
CA PHE A 346 6.24 9.24 11.93
C PHE A 346 5.77 10.46 12.76
N PRO A 347 5.41 10.27 14.04
CA PRO A 347 4.66 11.26 14.85
C PRO A 347 5.39 12.58 15.15
N ARG A 348 6.66 12.75 14.72
CA ARG A 348 7.46 13.97 14.92
C ARG A 348 7.71 14.78 13.64
N VAL A 349 7.19 14.34 12.48
CA VAL A 349 7.49 14.94 11.16
C VAL A 349 6.19 15.17 10.38
N SER A 350 6.20 16.11 9.43
CA SER A 350 5.11 16.34 8.49
C SER A 350 5.48 15.88 7.08
N PHE A 351 4.50 15.39 6.33
CA PHE A 351 4.63 14.96 4.95
C PHE A 351 3.91 15.90 3.99
N HIS A 352 4.50 16.06 2.80
CA HIS A 352 3.84 16.60 1.63
C HIS A 352 3.86 15.55 0.53
N LEU A 353 2.72 14.88 0.30
CA LEU A 353 2.57 13.94 -0.82
C LEU A 353 2.20 14.71 -2.07
N ILE A 354 2.93 14.47 -3.15
CA ILE A 354 2.82 15.21 -4.41
C ILE A 354 2.53 14.19 -5.52
N PHE A 355 1.25 14.01 -5.85
CA PHE A 355 0.81 13.14 -6.93
C PHE A 355 0.98 13.84 -8.28
N ILE A 356 1.63 13.18 -9.23
CA ILE A 356 1.94 13.72 -10.56
C ILE A 356 1.61 12.67 -11.61
N GLY A 357 0.77 13.03 -12.57
CA GLY A 357 0.46 12.22 -13.74
C GLY A 357 -0.83 12.66 -14.44
N PRO A 358 -0.99 12.39 -15.74
CA PRO A 358 -2.20 12.74 -16.49
C PRO A 358 -3.46 12.05 -15.94
N GLU A 359 -3.33 10.84 -15.40
CA GLU A 359 -4.43 10.06 -14.84
C GLU A 359 -4.68 10.32 -13.34
N SER A 360 -3.96 11.26 -12.72
CA SER A 360 -4.01 11.51 -11.26
C SER A 360 -5.31 12.13 -10.73
N MET A 361 -6.27 12.43 -11.61
CA MET A 361 -7.64 12.81 -11.29
C MET A 361 -8.69 11.93 -12.01
N ALA A 362 -8.28 10.83 -12.65
CA ALA A 362 -9.20 9.89 -13.29
C ALA A 362 -10.21 9.35 -12.26
N ASN A 363 -11.50 9.33 -12.65
CA ASN A 363 -12.63 8.99 -11.78
C ASN A 363 -12.84 9.93 -10.56
N ARG A 364 -12.07 11.03 -10.42
CA ARG A 364 -12.21 12.03 -9.34
C ARG A 364 -12.74 13.40 -9.79
N GLU A 365 -13.06 13.57 -11.08
CA GLU A 365 -13.50 14.84 -11.67
C GLU A 365 -14.73 15.47 -10.98
N ALA A 366 -15.61 14.63 -10.40
CA ALA A 366 -16.78 15.08 -9.64
C ALA A 366 -16.47 15.49 -8.18
N GLU A 367 -15.33 15.07 -7.62
CA GLU A 367 -14.92 15.39 -6.24
C GLU A 367 -14.34 16.81 -6.17
N PHE A 368 -13.50 17.18 -7.14
CA PHE A 368 -12.94 18.51 -7.27
C PHE A 368 -12.94 18.95 -8.74
N PRO A 369 -13.60 20.07 -9.10
CA PRO A 369 -13.42 20.66 -10.42
C PRO A 369 -11.97 21.11 -10.58
N LEU A 370 -11.37 20.83 -11.74
CA LEU A 370 -9.98 21.19 -12.02
C LEU A 370 -9.79 22.72 -11.91
N PRO A 371 -8.86 23.21 -11.07
CA PRO A 371 -8.62 24.64 -10.89
C PRO A 371 -8.19 25.34 -12.18
N GLU A 372 -8.72 26.54 -12.42
CA GLU A 372 -8.28 27.38 -13.53
C GLU A 372 -6.76 27.68 -13.43
N ARG A 373 -6.05 27.50 -14.56
CA ARG A 373 -4.60 27.78 -14.66
C ARG A 373 -4.37 29.29 -14.58
N THR A 374 -4.05 29.76 -13.38
CA THR A 374 -3.85 31.18 -13.03
C THR A 374 -2.36 31.51 -12.89
N PRO A 375 -1.92 32.78 -12.93
CA PRO A 375 -0.51 33.14 -12.71
C PRO A 375 0.06 32.66 -11.36
N SER A 376 -0.81 32.47 -10.35
CA SER A 376 -0.50 31.90 -9.04
C SER A 376 -0.53 30.37 -8.98
N ASN A 377 -1.16 29.71 -9.96
CA ASN A 377 -1.26 28.26 -10.08
C ASN A 377 -1.22 27.84 -11.56
N PRO A 378 -0.07 27.95 -12.24
CA PRO A 378 0.02 27.80 -13.69
C PRO A 378 -0.29 26.38 -14.19
N PHE A 379 -0.20 25.37 -13.31
CA PHE A 379 -0.46 23.96 -13.64
C PHE A 379 -1.83 23.46 -13.16
N GLY A 380 -2.66 24.30 -12.52
CA GLY A 380 -3.98 23.90 -12.03
C GLY A 380 -3.92 22.90 -10.87
N ALA A 381 -2.88 22.96 -10.04
CA ALA A 381 -2.64 22.04 -8.94
C ALA A 381 -3.76 22.08 -7.89
N ILE A 382 -4.23 20.92 -7.45
CA ILE A 382 -5.21 20.76 -6.36
C ILE A 382 -4.44 20.59 -5.05
N VAL A 383 -4.75 21.38 -4.02
CA VAL A 383 -4.00 21.40 -2.75
C VAL A 383 -4.91 21.03 -1.57
N GLU A 384 -4.78 19.81 -1.06
CA GLU A 384 -5.52 19.28 0.09
C GLU A 384 -4.69 19.50 1.38
N ASP A 385 -4.81 20.71 1.96
CA ASP A 385 -3.98 21.21 3.08
C ASP A 385 -4.53 20.92 4.49
N ARG A 386 -5.63 20.15 4.60
CA ARG A 386 -6.39 19.97 5.85
C ARG A 386 -6.73 18.50 6.18
N ILE A 387 -5.91 17.57 5.72
CA ILE A 387 -6.11 16.13 5.97
C ILE A 387 -5.67 15.76 7.39
N SER A 388 -4.46 16.15 7.78
CA SER A 388 -4.02 16.11 9.18
C SER A 388 -3.03 17.23 9.45
N HIS A 389 -2.71 17.51 10.72
CA HIS A 389 -1.66 18.47 11.08
C HIS A 389 -0.25 18.06 10.60
N GLN A 390 -0.08 16.84 10.09
CA GLN A 390 1.17 16.25 9.63
C GLN A 390 1.09 15.74 8.18
N LEU A 391 -0.01 15.98 7.45
CA LEU A 391 -0.19 15.49 6.09
C LEU A 391 -0.87 16.55 5.20
N LYS A 392 -0.10 17.02 4.21
CA LYS A 392 -0.55 17.80 3.06
C LYS A 392 -0.52 16.92 1.82
N ILE A 393 -1.56 16.98 1.00
CA ILE A 393 -1.57 16.36 -0.34
C ILE A 393 -1.63 17.45 -1.41
N THR A 394 -0.99 17.23 -2.55
CA THR A 394 -1.12 18.05 -3.75
C THR A 394 -1.11 17.19 -5.01
N THR A 395 -2.01 17.47 -5.95
CA THR A 395 -2.20 16.68 -7.17
C THR A 395 -1.98 17.54 -8.41
N PHE A 396 -1.20 17.04 -9.36
CA PHE A 396 -0.88 17.67 -10.64
C PHE A 396 -1.29 16.77 -11.82
N VAL A 397 -2.27 17.24 -12.59
CA VAL A 397 -2.71 16.63 -13.87
C VAL A 397 -1.78 17.10 -14.99
N GLU A 398 -0.52 16.67 -14.94
CA GLU A 398 0.58 17.07 -15.82
C GLU A 398 1.73 16.05 -15.71
N TYR A 399 2.57 15.91 -16.73
CA TYR A 399 3.74 15.01 -16.67
C TYR A 399 4.90 15.60 -15.84
N TYR A 400 5.68 14.75 -15.17
CA TYR A 400 6.80 15.17 -14.32
C TYR A 400 7.85 15.98 -15.09
N HIS A 401 8.23 15.57 -16.30
CA HIS A 401 9.24 16.26 -17.11
C HIS A 401 8.85 17.72 -17.44
N THR A 402 7.56 18.04 -17.50
CA THR A 402 7.05 19.41 -17.69
C THR A 402 7.23 20.25 -16.42
N LEU A 403 6.85 19.69 -15.26
CA LEU A 403 6.96 20.37 -13.96
C LEU A 403 8.42 20.55 -13.53
N HIS A 404 9.28 19.58 -13.86
CA HIS A 404 10.72 19.63 -13.62
C HIS A 404 11.39 20.72 -14.48
N ARG A 405 11.11 20.75 -15.80
CA ARG A 405 11.61 21.80 -16.71
C ARG A 405 11.13 23.20 -16.34
N ALA A 406 9.96 23.31 -15.70
CA ALA A 406 9.45 24.57 -15.14
C ALA A 406 10.12 24.99 -13.81
N GLY A 407 11.02 24.17 -13.24
CA GLY A 407 11.73 24.45 -12.00
C GLY A 407 10.87 24.38 -10.73
N LEU A 408 9.61 23.93 -10.82
CA LEU A 408 8.58 24.13 -9.80
C LEU A 408 8.93 23.60 -8.41
N PHE A 409 9.74 22.54 -8.35
CA PHE A 409 10.09 21.86 -7.10
C PHE A 409 11.54 22.13 -6.62
N TYR A 410 12.33 22.91 -7.36
CA TYR A 410 13.71 23.22 -6.95
C TYR A 410 13.74 24.12 -5.69
N PRO A 411 14.75 23.96 -4.81
CA PRO A 411 15.79 22.93 -4.85
C PRO A 411 15.26 21.54 -4.46
N TYR A 412 15.89 20.49 -5.00
CA TYR A 412 15.73 19.14 -4.49
C TYR A 412 16.72 18.90 -3.34
N ASP A 413 16.27 18.25 -2.27
CA ASP A 413 17.07 17.91 -1.10
C ASP A 413 16.93 16.41 -0.77
N PRO A 414 17.94 15.57 -1.06
CA PRO A 414 17.91 14.14 -0.76
C PRO A 414 17.87 13.76 0.74
N TYR A 415 17.85 14.72 1.67
CA TYR A 415 17.56 14.50 3.09
C TYR A 415 16.07 14.67 3.43
N PHE A 416 15.27 15.26 2.54
CA PHE A 416 13.83 15.55 2.72
C PHE A 416 12.93 15.09 1.57
N ASP A 417 13.51 14.74 0.42
CA ASP A 417 12.76 14.31 -0.77
C ASP A 417 12.88 12.81 -1.01
N CYS A 418 11.84 12.22 -1.60
CA CYS A 418 11.85 10.86 -2.15
C CYS A 418 10.89 10.76 -3.34
N PHE A 419 11.25 9.99 -4.37
CA PHE A 419 10.36 9.63 -5.46
C PHE A 419 9.77 8.23 -5.24
N MET A 420 8.49 8.06 -5.54
CA MET A 420 7.78 6.77 -5.49
C MET A 420 7.07 6.52 -6.82
N LEU A 421 7.33 5.35 -7.41
CA LEU A 421 6.74 4.89 -8.66
C LEU A 421 5.91 3.63 -8.38
N PHE A 422 4.59 3.73 -8.49
CA PHE A 422 3.69 2.58 -8.33
C PHE A 422 3.44 1.93 -9.69
N HIS A 423 3.92 0.70 -9.84
CA HIS A 423 3.82 -0.13 -11.06
C HIS A 423 4.10 0.65 -12.36
N PRO A 424 5.28 1.32 -12.49
CA PRO A 424 5.54 2.25 -13.58
C PRO A 424 5.60 1.59 -14.96
N GLY A 425 6.07 0.33 -15.03
CA GLY A 425 6.30 -0.34 -16.31
C GLY A 425 7.34 0.38 -17.16
N LEU A 426 8.50 0.69 -16.56
CA LEU A 426 9.59 1.43 -17.19
C LEU A 426 10.09 0.71 -18.45
N GLY A 427 10.25 -0.61 -18.40
CA GLY A 427 10.64 -1.47 -19.51
C GLY A 427 9.46 -2.16 -20.21
N HIS A 428 8.21 -1.82 -19.87
CA HIS A 428 7.03 -2.38 -20.53
C HIS A 428 6.77 -1.69 -21.89
N PRO A 429 6.52 -2.42 -23.00
CA PRO A 429 6.44 -1.82 -24.34
C PRO A 429 5.43 -0.69 -24.50
N ALA A 430 4.29 -0.74 -23.78
CA ALA A 430 3.24 0.27 -23.91
C ALA A 430 3.53 1.60 -23.19
N SER A 431 4.42 1.60 -22.19
CA SER A 431 4.63 2.73 -21.26
C SER A 431 6.07 3.27 -21.25
N SER A 432 7.05 2.46 -21.65
CA SER A 432 8.47 2.84 -21.68
C SER A 432 8.78 4.15 -22.42
N ALA A 433 8.02 4.47 -23.47
CA ALA A 433 8.17 5.70 -24.25
C ALA A 433 7.87 6.99 -23.43
N GLU A 434 6.93 6.95 -22.49
CA GLU A 434 6.61 8.11 -21.62
C GLU A 434 7.67 8.31 -20.52
N TRP A 435 8.32 7.22 -20.12
CA TRP A 435 9.40 7.24 -19.13
C TRP A 435 10.74 7.66 -19.71
N GLU A 436 10.97 7.56 -21.03
CA GLU A 436 12.26 7.85 -21.66
C GLU A 436 12.73 9.31 -21.48
N GLU A 437 11.85 10.31 -21.65
CA GLU A 437 12.19 11.70 -21.30
C GLU A 437 12.27 11.92 -19.77
N THR A 438 11.46 11.17 -19.02
CA THR A 438 11.26 11.37 -17.59
C THR A 438 12.44 10.86 -16.75
N LEU A 439 13.04 9.73 -17.12
CA LEU A 439 14.09 9.04 -16.37
C LEU A 439 15.37 9.88 -16.19
N PRO A 440 15.97 10.53 -17.21
CA PRO A 440 17.15 11.37 -17.03
C PRO A 440 16.93 12.51 -16.03
N MET A 441 15.76 13.17 -16.07
CA MET A 441 15.42 14.27 -15.16
C MET A 441 15.29 13.80 -13.71
N LEU A 442 14.78 12.59 -13.47
CA LEU A 442 14.76 11.99 -12.13
C LEU A 442 16.18 11.70 -11.63
N LEU A 443 17.06 11.19 -12.50
CA LEU A 443 18.45 10.89 -12.18
C LEU A 443 19.32 12.14 -12.01
N GLU A 444 18.93 13.29 -12.55
CA GLU A 444 19.56 14.59 -12.26
C GLU A 444 19.42 14.95 -10.77
N THR A 445 18.24 14.75 -10.18
CA THR A 445 17.92 15.19 -8.80
C THR A 445 18.83 14.60 -7.70
N LYS A 446 19.43 13.43 -7.95
CA LYS A 446 20.18 12.61 -6.96
C LYS A 446 19.39 12.22 -5.70
N VAL A 447 18.06 12.36 -5.74
CA VAL A 447 17.08 11.89 -4.75
C VAL A 447 16.86 10.38 -4.93
N PRO A 448 16.61 9.59 -3.87
CA PRO A 448 16.27 8.17 -4.00
C PRO A 448 14.89 7.97 -4.66
N ILE A 449 14.85 7.06 -5.64
CA ILE A 449 13.66 6.65 -6.37
C ILE A 449 13.30 5.23 -5.92
N LEU A 450 12.08 5.06 -5.44
CA LEU A 450 11.49 3.79 -5.01
C LEU A 450 10.50 3.33 -6.09
N ALA A 451 10.45 2.05 -6.41
CA ALA A 451 9.57 1.50 -7.44
C ALA A 451 8.98 0.14 -7.05
N THR A 452 7.73 -0.14 -7.45
CA THR A 452 7.06 -1.43 -7.25
C THR A 452 6.72 -2.12 -8.57
N GLY A 453 6.48 -3.44 -8.54
CA GLY A 453 6.07 -4.23 -9.69
C GLY A 453 5.04 -5.31 -9.33
N TYR A 454 4.35 -5.85 -10.34
CA TYR A 454 3.35 -6.92 -10.18
C TYR A 454 3.99 -8.31 -10.16
N THR A 455 5.02 -8.54 -10.98
CA THR A 455 5.76 -9.81 -11.06
C THR A 455 7.27 -9.59 -10.82
N PRO A 456 8.06 -10.67 -10.58
CA PRO A 456 9.52 -10.57 -10.62
C PRO A 456 10.06 -10.26 -12.03
N TRP A 457 9.42 -10.77 -13.09
CA TRP A 457 9.80 -10.50 -14.47
C TRP A 457 9.66 -9.02 -14.83
N ASP A 458 8.55 -8.37 -14.45
CA ASP A 458 8.36 -6.93 -14.62
C ASP A 458 9.51 -6.11 -14.04
N MET A 459 9.91 -6.40 -12.80
CA MET A 459 10.99 -5.66 -12.14
C MET A 459 12.36 -5.91 -12.77
N GLU A 460 12.63 -7.12 -13.26
CA GLU A 460 13.90 -7.41 -13.95
C GLU A 460 13.95 -6.76 -15.34
N ARG A 461 12.81 -6.71 -16.05
CA ARG A 461 12.63 -6.00 -17.33
C ARG A 461 12.77 -4.49 -17.15
N ASP A 462 12.11 -3.92 -16.14
CA ASP A 462 12.20 -2.50 -15.78
C ASP A 462 13.64 -2.12 -15.32
N TRP A 463 14.32 -2.97 -14.54
CA TRP A 463 15.72 -2.73 -14.16
C TRP A 463 16.65 -2.74 -15.38
N LYS A 464 16.56 -3.76 -16.24
CA LYS A 464 17.39 -3.85 -17.46
C LYS A 464 17.20 -2.64 -18.37
N TRP A 465 15.95 -2.21 -18.57
CA TRP A 465 15.65 -1.02 -19.36
C TRP A 465 16.28 0.25 -18.76
N VAL A 466 16.25 0.43 -17.43
CA VAL A 466 16.95 1.53 -16.75
C VAL A 466 18.46 1.42 -16.94
N GLU A 467 19.05 0.24 -16.79
CA GLU A 467 20.50 0.01 -16.95
C GLU A 467 20.98 0.30 -18.39
N GLU A 468 20.23 -0.17 -19.39
CA GLU A 468 20.48 0.05 -20.82
C GLU A 468 20.34 1.52 -21.24
N LYS A 469 19.25 2.20 -20.84
CA LYS A 469 19.00 3.60 -21.22
C LYS A 469 19.96 4.60 -20.58
N VAL A 470 20.52 4.27 -19.42
CA VAL A 470 21.27 5.21 -18.56
C VAL A 470 22.78 4.98 -18.63
N GLY A 471 23.26 3.92 -19.29
CA GLY A 471 24.69 3.71 -19.54
C GLY A 471 25.55 3.60 -18.28
N GLY A 472 24.96 3.21 -17.15
CA GLY A 472 25.64 3.11 -15.86
C GLY A 472 25.70 4.39 -15.03
N GLU A 473 25.00 5.48 -15.35
CA GLU A 473 24.83 6.65 -14.45
C GLU A 473 23.90 6.39 -13.24
N VAL A 474 23.43 5.15 -13.05
CA VAL A 474 22.52 4.74 -11.96
C VAL A 474 23.27 3.99 -10.85
N ASP A 475 22.88 4.27 -9.60
CA ASP A 475 23.20 3.46 -8.41
C ASP A 475 21.96 2.66 -8.00
N LEU A 476 22.07 1.32 -7.95
CA LEU A 476 21.04 0.47 -7.35
C LEU A 476 21.05 0.66 -5.82
N LEU A 477 19.90 1.02 -5.24
CA LEU A 477 19.73 1.22 -3.79
C LEU A 477 19.15 -0.03 -3.11
N MET A 478 18.19 -0.70 -3.75
CA MET A 478 17.58 -1.93 -3.26
C MET A 478 17.37 -2.90 -4.43
N GLU A 479 17.92 -4.11 -4.29
CA GLU A 479 17.81 -5.20 -5.25
C GLU A 479 16.34 -5.61 -5.46
N PRO A 480 15.87 -5.90 -6.68
CA PRO A 480 14.51 -6.41 -6.91
C PRO A 480 14.12 -7.62 -6.06
N GLY A 481 12.84 -7.68 -5.67
CA GLY A 481 12.28 -8.83 -4.95
C GLY A 481 11.00 -8.51 -4.16
N GLU A 482 10.44 -9.56 -3.56
CA GLU A 482 9.19 -9.58 -2.80
C GLU A 482 9.11 -8.47 -1.73
N ASN A 483 8.02 -7.71 -1.74
CA ASN A 483 7.67 -6.68 -0.77
C ASN A 483 7.01 -7.29 0.47
N ARG A 484 7.49 -6.93 1.68
CA ARG A 484 6.89 -7.37 2.96
C ARG A 484 5.48 -6.80 3.22
N PHE A 485 5.09 -5.77 2.45
CA PHE A 485 3.79 -5.10 2.55
C PHE A 485 3.06 -5.07 1.20
N SER A 486 3.20 -6.13 0.40
CA SER A 486 2.37 -6.39 -0.78
C SER A 486 0.89 -6.56 -0.42
N SER A 487 0.00 -6.35 -1.39
CA SER A 487 -1.42 -6.70 -1.28
C SER A 487 -1.58 -8.23 -1.18
N LEU A 488 -2.27 -8.71 -0.14
CA LEU A 488 -2.66 -10.12 -0.07
C LEU A 488 -3.88 -10.41 -0.97
N ARG A 489 -4.60 -9.38 -1.43
CA ARG A 489 -5.62 -9.52 -2.48
C ARG A 489 -4.98 -9.50 -3.86
N TRP A 490 -5.38 -10.48 -4.67
CA TRP A 490 -5.13 -10.54 -6.11
C TRP A 490 -6.17 -9.73 -6.89
N ASP A 491 -5.76 -9.25 -8.06
CA ASP A 491 -6.61 -8.57 -9.04
C ASP A 491 -6.62 -9.35 -10.36
N LEU A 492 -7.78 -9.35 -11.01
CA LEU A 492 -8.03 -10.00 -12.30
C LEU A 492 -7.93 -8.96 -13.42
N ASN A 493 -7.16 -9.26 -14.46
CA ASN A 493 -7.18 -8.50 -15.70
C ASN A 493 -8.45 -8.83 -16.52
N ASP A 494 -9.28 -7.82 -16.81
CA ASP A 494 -10.55 -8.01 -17.54
C ASP A 494 -10.38 -8.25 -19.05
N LEU A 495 -9.16 -8.03 -19.58
CA LEU A 495 -8.80 -8.34 -20.96
C LEU A 495 -8.10 -9.70 -21.10
N ASP A 496 -7.57 -10.24 -20.01
CA ASP A 496 -6.90 -11.55 -19.98
C ASP A 496 -7.14 -12.25 -18.63
N PRO A 497 -8.23 -13.04 -18.48
CA PRO A 497 -8.61 -13.64 -17.20
C PRO A 497 -7.66 -14.72 -16.65
N GLN A 498 -6.56 -15.05 -17.33
CA GLN A 498 -5.46 -15.84 -16.74
C GLN A 498 -4.36 -14.95 -16.14
N ASP A 499 -4.22 -13.70 -16.57
CA ASP A 499 -3.33 -12.70 -15.98
C ASP A 499 -3.91 -12.22 -14.62
N ILE A 500 -3.29 -12.72 -13.55
CA ILE A 500 -3.61 -12.41 -12.16
C ILE A 500 -2.47 -11.60 -11.52
N THR A 501 -2.78 -10.38 -11.10
CA THR A 501 -1.78 -9.43 -10.59
C THR A 501 -1.88 -9.25 -9.06
N CYS A 502 -0.75 -8.99 -8.41
CA CYS A 502 -0.66 -8.70 -6.98
C CYS A 502 -0.17 -7.27 -6.77
N GLY A 503 -1.03 -6.41 -6.21
CA GLY A 503 -0.71 -5.00 -5.97
C GLY A 503 0.52 -4.82 -5.09
N ASN A 504 1.58 -4.21 -5.63
CA ASN A 504 2.89 -4.03 -4.98
C ASN A 504 3.56 -5.36 -4.54
N TRP A 505 3.41 -6.44 -5.33
CA TRP A 505 4.10 -7.72 -5.08
C TRP A 505 5.60 -7.55 -4.82
N GLY A 506 6.26 -6.79 -5.69
CA GLY A 506 7.70 -6.54 -5.64
C GLY A 506 8.02 -5.08 -5.34
N VAL A 507 9.22 -4.85 -4.79
CA VAL A 507 9.75 -3.50 -4.54
C VAL A 507 11.27 -3.42 -4.70
N TRP A 508 11.74 -2.34 -5.34
CA TRP A 508 13.14 -2.04 -5.61
C TRP A 508 13.41 -0.53 -5.51
N ALA A 509 14.67 -0.12 -5.59
CA ALA A 509 15.03 1.30 -5.50
C ALA A 509 16.35 1.62 -6.20
N PHE A 510 16.45 2.83 -6.76
CA PHE A 510 17.61 3.32 -7.50
C PHE A 510 17.81 4.84 -7.32
N ARG A 511 18.93 5.38 -7.80
CA ARG A 511 19.32 6.79 -7.70
C ARG A 511 20.24 7.16 -8.84
N GLY A 512 20.26 8.43 -9.27
CA GLY A 512 21.36 8.93 -10.09
C GLY A 512 22.69 8.94 -9.32
N LYS A 513 23.78 8.57 -9.99
CA LYS A 513 25.15 8.65 -9.45
C LYS A 513 25.50 10.07 -9.06
N ARG A 514 26.14 10.22 -7.90
CA ARG A 514 26.52 11.53 -7.35
C ARG A 514 27.85 12.04 -7.90
N TYR A 515 28.80 11.16 -8.22
CA TYR A 515 30.04 11.51 -8.91
C TYR A 515 30.60 10.30 -9.68
N GLU A 516 31.03 10.53 -10.92
CA GLU A 516 32.43 10.28 -11.25
C GLU A 516 33.13 11.62 -11.40
N THR A 517 34.14 11.89 -10.59
CA THR A 517 35.08 12.97 -10.88
C THR A 517 36.05 12.48 -11.94
N THR A 518 35.58 12.39 -13.19
CA THR A 518 36.46 12.26 -14.34
C THR A 518 37.36 13.49 -14.37
N MET A 519 38.58 13.34 -13.86
CA MET A 519 39.66 14.29 -14.09
C MET A 519 39.79 14.39 -15.61
N ARG A 520 39.28 15.49 -16.18
CA ARG A 520 39.38 15.79 -17.59
C ARG A 520 40.87 15.87 -17.91
N ASN A 521 41.41 14.79 -18.46
CA ASN A 521 42.84 14.68 -18.76
C ASN A 521 43.19 15.87 -19.65
N ASN A 522 43.99 16.80 -19.12
CA ASN A 522 44.48 17.93 -19.90
C ASN A 522 45.36 17.35 -21.01
N GLU A 523 44.84 17.32 -22.23
CA GLU A 523 45.55 16.80 -23.38
C GLU A 523 46.77 17.67 -23.65
N LYS A 524 47.93 17.13 -23.23
CA LYS A 524 49.30 17.45 -23.64
C LYS A 524 49.43 18.74 -24.44
N GLY A 525 49.72 19.84 -23.74
CA GLY A 525 50.14 21.08 -24.37
C GLY A 525 51.32 20.81 -25.33
N ILE A 526 51.24 21.40 -26.52
CA ILE A 526 52.23 21.24 -27.58
C ILE A 526 53.53 21.94 -27.17
N SER A 527 54.66 21.22 -27.30
CA SER A 527 56.02 21.76 -27.28
C SER A 527 56.93 20.88 -28.13
#